data_AF-A0A495YUF9-F1
#
_entry.id   AF-A0A495YUF9-F1
#
_cell.length_a   1.000
_cell.length_b   1.000
_cell.length_c   1.000
_cell.angle_alpha   90.00
_cell.angle_beta   90.00
_cell.angle_gamma   90.00
#
_symmetry.space_group_name_H-M   'P 1'
#
loop_
_entity.id
_entity.type
_entity.pdbx_description
1 polymer ?
#
loop_
_entity_poly.entity_id
_entity_poly.type
_entity_poly.pdbx_seq_one_letter_code
_entity_poly.pdbx_strand_id
1 'polypeptide(L)'
;MKMKHRNVTRIFLILTALSIATVFGFQANSQTITSFTESIEVRSPAPDTTPAEYDGPQTVKGLMNAFDAAYNQRFSKVKLMAIFGDGVVYRSELAISGEIDARHSRVEWLHMLLQRGITIEDFDDYRIYLSKRHTLAFLEDNPDLRKIGFRGMPLTDDREAYKVAYINKLVKKKHQKEVREASKRIERIKEQIERSEKQLERANKQSNPQRLTHVQVQLERVEKQLEDVRGQLKRIQEALEHLKEPMPPQELTPPEKPKQ
;
A
#
# COMPACT_ATOMS: atom_id res chain seq x y z
N MET A 1 -33.84 28.37 23.95
CA MET A 1 -32.93 27.21 23.98
C MET A 1 -31.63 27.59 23.26
N LYS A 2 -30.60 28.02 24.00
CA LYS A 2 -29.30 28.47 23.43
C LYS A 2 -28.49 27.24 23.03
N MET A 3 -28.49 26.86 21.76
CA MET A 3 -27.58 25.82 21.27
C MET A 3 -26.13 26.34 21.35
N LYS A 4 -25.29 25.61 22.08
CA LYS A 4 -23.85 25.86 22.22
C LYS A 4 -23.20 25.79 20.82
N HIS A 5 -22.92 26.94 20.22
CA HIS A 5 -22.04 27.11 19.03
C HIS A 5 -20.58 26.64 19.24
N ARG A 6 -20.26 25.98 20.37
CA ARG A 6 -18.90 25.62 20.77
C ARG A 6 -18.33 24.36 20.09
N ASN A 7 -19.16 23.55 19.43
CA ASN A 7 -18.67 22.29 18.84
C ASN A 7 -18.22 22.42 17.37
N VAL A 8 -18.82 23.33 16.58
CA VAL A 8 -18.51 23.45 15.14
C VAL A 8 -17.12 24.06 14.90
N THR A 9 -16.70 25.03 15.72
CA THR A 9 -15.39 25.69 15.56
C THR A 9 -14.20 24.79 15.90
N ARG A 10 -14.40 23.74 16.72
CA ARG A 10 -13.34 22.77 17.04
C ARG A 10 -13.08 21.78 15.90
N ILE A 11 -14.03 21.59 14.99
CA ILE A 11 -13.90 20.66 13.86
C ILE A 11 -12.97 21.22 12.77
N PHE A 12 -12.92 22.55 12.59
CA PHE A 12 -12.08 23.19 11.57
C PHE A 12 -10.60 23.32 11.95
N LEU A 13 -10.27 23.40 13.24
CA LEU A 13 -8.91 23.73 13.69
C LEU A 13 -7.88 22.59 13.59
N ILE A 14 -8.31 21.35 13.34
CA ILE A 14 -7.41 20.17 13.29
C ILE A 14 -7.15 19.71 11.84
N LEU A 15 -7.82 20.29 10.85
CA LEU A 15 -7.62 19.96 9.43
C LEU A 15 -6.35 20.57 8.82
N THR A 16 -5.76 21.57 9.45
CA THR A 16 -4.52 22.22 9.00
C THR A 16 -3.24 21.47 9.38
N ALA A 17 -3.31 20.55 10.37
CA ALA A 17 -2.13 19.84 10.87
C ALA A 17 -1.64 18.70 9.96
N LEU A 18 -2.43 18.25 8.98
CA LEU A 18 -1.99 17.27 7.98
C LEU A 18 -1.52 17.94 6.67
N SER A 19 -0.81 19.05 6.79
CA SER A 19 0.09 19.50 5.72
C SER A 19 1.32 18.60 5.73
N ILE A 20 1.17 17.37 5.25
CA ILE A 20 2.33 16.51 4.92
C ILE A 20 3.04 17.22 3.78
N ALA A 21 4.05 18.00 4.16
CA ALA A 21 4.94 18.66 3.23
C ALA A 21 5.50 17.60 2.27
N THR A 22 5.05 17.65 1.01
CA THR A 22 5.72 16.97 -0.08
C THR A 22 7.03 17.69 -0.37
N VAL A 23 7.99 17.58 0.55
CA VAL A 23 9.39 17.90 0.29
C VAL A 23 10.00 16.65 -0.33
N PHE A 24 10.07 16.63 -1.66
CA PHE A 24 11.17 15.98 -2.35
C PHE A 24 11.51 16.81 -3.58
N GLY A 25 12.42 17.76 -3.38
CA GLY A 25 13.32 18.15 -4.45
C GLY A 25 14.26 17.00 -4.74
N PHE A 26 14.40 16.64 -6.01
CA PHE A 26 15.66 16.12 -6.53
C PHE A 26 15.80 16.53 -7.99
N GLN A 27 16.95 17.14 -8.25
CA GLN A 27 17.34 17.82 -9.48
C GLN A 27 17.93 16.83 -10.49
N ALA A 28 17.85 17.25 -11.76
CA ALA A 28 18.16 16.62 -13.03
C ALA A 28 19.42 15.75 -13.14
N ASN A 29 19.23 14.55 -13.71
CA ASN A 29 19.99 14.08 -14.88
C ASN A 29 19.14 13.04 -15.64
N SER A 30 18.69 13.39 -16.85
CA SER A 30 17.55 12.74 -17.50
C SER A 30 17.93 11.67 -18.52
N GLN A 31 18.25 10.47 -18.04
CA GLN A 31 17.72 9.27 -18.68
C GLN A 31 16.49 8.86 -17.88
N THR A 32 15.34 9.45 -18.21
CA THR A 32 14.09 9.13 -17.54
C THR A 32 13.50 7.86 -18.16
N ILE A 33 13.23 6.86 -17.32
CA ILE A 33 12.41 5.72 -17.70
C ILE A 33 11.04 6.27 -18.10
N THR A 34 10.70 6.19 -19.38
CA THR A 34 9.43 6.70 -19.90
C THR A 34 8.30 5.74 -19.58
N SER A 35 8.58 4.43 -19.60
CA SER A 35 7.62 3.42 -19.15
C SER A 35 8.30 2.22 -18.50
N PHE A 36 7.60 1.64 -17.54
CA PHE A 36 7.94 0.35 -16.95
C PHE A 36 6.67 -0.48 -16.90
N THR A 37 6.69 -1.63 -17.56
CA THR A 37 5.55 -2.53 -17.66
C THR A 37 5.92 -3.88 -17.07
N GLU A 38 5.04 -4.37 -16.20
CA GLU A 38 5.09 -5.70 -15.63
C GLU A 38 3.81 -6.41 -16.05
N SER A 39 3.94 -7.55 -16.74
CA SER A 39 2.82 -8.40 -17.10
C SER A 39 3.05 -9.81 -16.57
N ILE A 40 2.03 -10.37 -15.92
CA ILE A 40 2.06 -11.72 -15.37
C ILE A 40 1.31 -12.62 -16.34
N GLU A 41 1.98 -13.68 -16.81
CA GLU A 41 1.38 -14.65 -17.72
C GLU A 41 0.53 -15.65 -16.94
N VAL A 42 -0.74 -15.77 -17.32
CA VAL A 42 -1.72 -16.66 -16.70
C VAL A 42 -1.76 -17.99 -17.46
N ARG A 43 -1.54 -19.10 -16.76
CA ARG A 43 -1.37 -20.45 -17.35
C ARG A 43 -2.65 -21.04 -17.96
N SER A 44 -3.81 -20.61 -17.48
CA SER A 44 -5.18 -20.84 -17.99
C SER A 44 -6.15 -20.49 -16.86
N PRO A 45 -7.43 -20.18 -17.14
CA PRO A 45 -8.41 -19.95 -16.08
C PRO A 45 -8.70 -21.26 -15.34
N ALA A 46 -8.03 -21.46 -14.20
CA ALA A 46 -8.44 -22.44 -13.20
C ALA A 46 -9.66 -21.89 -12.44
N PRO A 47 -10.56 -22.74 -11.92
CA PRO A 47 -11.65 -22.29 -11.05
C PRO A 47 -11.09 -21.49 -9.89
N ASP A 48 -11.71 -20.33 -9.62
CA ASP A 48 -11.24 -19.46 -8.56
C ASP A 48 -11.64 -20.02 -7.19
N THR A 49 -10.70 -20.70 -6.55
CA THR A 49 -10.86 -21.22 -5.19
C THR A 49 -10.32 -20.27 -4.12
N THR A 50 -9.83 -19.10 -4.50
CA THR A 50 -9.26 -18.14 -3.54
C THR A 50 -10.37 -17.33 -2.88
N PRO A 51 -10.26 -17.06 -1.57
CA PRO A 51 -11.24 -16.22 -0.89
C PRO A 51 -11.19 -14.80 -1.46
N ALA A 52 -12.35 -14.16 -1.56
CA ALA A 52 -12.46 -12.78 -2.03
C ALA A 52 -11.80 -11.78 -1.07
N GLU A 53 -11.81 -12.11 0.22
CA GLU A 53 -11.15 -11.35 1.30
C GLU A 53 -10.57 -12.37 2.29
N TYR A 54 -9.37 -12.09 2.79
CA TYR A 54 -8.64 -12.93 3.74
C TYR A 54 -8.64 -12.30 5.12
N ASP A 55 -9.42 -12.90 6.00
CA ASP A 55 -9.57 -12.56 7.42
C ASP A 55 -8.66 -13.40 8.35
N GLY A 56 -7.86 -14.30 7.77
CA GLY A 56 -6.98 -15.19 8.51
C GLY A 56 -5.75 -14.48 9.11
N PRO A 57 -4.91 -15.22 9.86
CA PRO A 57 -3.72 -14.65 10.49
C PRO A 57 -2.75 -14.02 9.46
N GLN A 58 -2.33 -12.79 9.72
CA GLN A 58 -1.30 -12.07 8.93
C GLN A 58 0.11 -12.60 9.26
N THR A 59 0.32 -13.89 8.98
CA THR A 59 1.59 -14.60 9.17
C THR A 59 2.03 -15.21 7.84
N VAL A 60 3.34 -15.39 7.66
CA VAL A 60 3.88 -16.01 6.43
C VAL A 60 3.22 -17.37 6.15
N LYS A 61 3.11 -18.22 7.18
CA LYS A 61 2.48 -19.53 7.08
C LYS A 61 0.99 -19.43 6.71
N GLY A 62 0.24 -18.54 7.34
CA GLY A 62 -1.19 -18.33 7.05
C GLY A 62 -1.42 -17.92 5.60
N LEU A 63 -0.67 -16.93 5.12
CA LEU A 63 -0.78 -16.44 3.74
C LEU A 63 -0.35 -17.46 2.70
N MET A 64 0.76 -18.17 2.92
CA MET A 64 1.20 -19.23 2.01
C MET A 64 0.17 -20.37 1.96
N ASN A 65 -0.38 -20.80 3.10
CA ASN A 65 -1.42 -21.82 3.12
C ASN A 65 -2.68 -21.39 2.36
N ALA A 66 -3.06 -20.11 2.46
CA ALA A 66 -4.24 -19.58 1.79
C ALA A 66 -4.06 -19.45 0.27
N PHE A 67 -2.86 -19.06 -0.19
CA PHE A 67 -2.69 -18.54 -1.56
C PHE A 67 -1.66 -19.26 -2.43
N ASP A 68 -0.70 -20.01 -1.89
CA ASP A 68 0.40 -20.59 -2.68
C ASP A 68 -0.08 -21.54 -3.76
N ALA A 69 -1.05 -22.40 -3.45
CA ALA A 69 -1.56 -23.37 -4.40
C ALA A 69 -2.16 -22.67 -5.63
N ALA A 70 -3.01 -21.65 -5.40
CA ALA A 70 -3.60 -20.86 -6.47
C ALA A 70 -2.54 -20.03 -7.22
N TYR A 71 -1.57 -19.44 -6.53
CA TYR A 71 -0.49 -18.67 -7.15
C TYR A 71 0.35 -19.54 -8.10
N ASN A 72 0.82 -20.70 -7.63
CA ASN A 72 1.65 -21.61 -8.41
C ASN A 72 0.89 -22.26 -9.57
N GLN A 73 -0.42 -22.48 -9.41
CA GLN A 73 -1.27 -23.02 -10.47
C GLN A 73 -1.52 -21.98 -11.57
N ARG A 74 -1.86 -20.74 -11.19
CA ARG A 74 -2.32 -19.71 -12.13
C ARG A 74 -1.21 -19.04 -12.90
N PHE A 75 0.00 -18.95 -12.35
CA PHE A 75 1.05 -18.15 -12.95
C PHE A 75 2.28 -18.97 -13.30
N SER A 76 2.79 -18.77 -14.52
CA SER A 76 4.00 -19.43 -15.02
C SER A 76 5.22 -18.53 -15.11
N LYS A 77 5.00 -17.29 -15.58
CA LYS A 77 6.06 -16.36 -15.98
C LYS A 77 5.65 -14.93 -15.67
N VAL A 78 6.64 -14.10 -15.40
CA VAL A 78 6.49 -12.64 -15.36
C VAL A 78 7.34 -12.05 -16.47
N LYS A 79 6.73 -11.22 -17.32
CA LYS A 79 7.41 -10.46 -18.36
C LYS A 79 7.59 -9.03 -17.87
N LEU A 80 8.82 -8.56 -17.90
CA LEU A 80 9.21 -7.24 -17.43
C LEU A 80 9.80 -6.48 -18.61
N MET A 81 9.37 -5.23 -18.76
CA MET A 81 9.84 -4.34 -19.81
C MET A 81 10.06 -2.94 -19.26
N ALA A 82 11.25 -2.38 -19.50
CA ALA A 82 11.55 -0.97 -19.22
C ALA A 82 11.93 -0.27 -20.53
N ILE A 83 11.26 0.84 -20.83
CA ILE A 83 11.52 1.66 -22.02
C ILE A 83 12.05 3.02 -21.56
N PHE A 84 13.09 3.48 -22.23
CA PHE A 84 13.74 4.77 -22.02
C PHE A 84 13.41 5.76 -23.14
N GLY A 85 13.57 7.06 -22.86
CA GLY A 85 13.27 8.13 -23.81
C GLY A 85 14.14 8.13 -25.07
N ASP A 86 15.31 7.49 -25.02
CA ASP A 86 16.21 7.26 -26.15
C ASP A 86 15.88 5.98 -26.93
N GLY A 87 14.81 5.27 -26.55
CA GLY A 87 14.37 4.04 -27.20
C GLY A 87 15.05 2.77 -26.69
N VAL A 88 15.93 2.83 -25.68
CA VAL A 88 16.50 1.62 -25.07
C VAL A 88 15.39 0.80 -24.40
N VAL A 89 15.28 -0.48 -24.76
CA VAL A 89 14.30 -1.41 -24.21
C VAL A 89 15.02 -2.55 -23.49
N TYR A 90 14.78 -2.65 -22.19
CA TYR A 90 15.18 -3.81 -21.40
C TYR A 90 13.99 -4.76 -21.32
N ARG A 91 14.20 -6.05 -21.59
CA ARG A 91 13.17 -7.08 -21.50
C ARG A 91 13.71 -8.29 -20.75
N SER A 92 12.91 -8.82 -19.84
CA SER A 92 13.18 -10.11 -19.22
C SER A 92 11.91 -10.93 -19.10
N GLU A 93 12.03 -12.23 -19.27
CA GLU A 93 10.98 -13.20 -18.96
C GLU A 93 11.52 -14.12 -17.85
N LEU A 94 10.96 -13.98 -16.66
CA LEU A 94 11.39 -14.72 -15.48
C LEU A 94 10.35 -15.77 -15.14
N ALA A 95 10.79 -17.01 -14.97
CA ALA A 95 9.92 -18.09 -14.50
C ALA A 95 9.53 -17.83 -13.04
N ILE A 96 8.27 -18.07 -12.70
CA ILE A 96 7.74 -17.80 -11.36
C ILE A 96 8.31 -18.74 -10.30
N SER A 97 8.78 -19.93 -10.72
CA SER A 97 9.28 -20.97 -9.83
C SER A 97 10.75 -21.28 -10.04
N GLY A 98 11.43 -21.66 -8.96
CA GLY A 98 12.80 -22.16 -8.94
C GLY A 98 13.83 -21.04 -8.86
N GLU A 99 14.01 -20.27 -9.93
CA GLU A 99 15.05 -19.25 -10.00
C GLU A 99 14.78 -18.07 -9.05
N ILE A 100 13.55 -17.54 -9.08
CA ILE A 100 13.20 -16.37 -8.24
C ILE A 100 13.14 -16.74 -6.76
N ASP A 101 12.64 -17.94 -6.44
CA ASP A 101 12.61 -18.41 -5.05
C ASP A 101 14.04 -18.67 -4.51
N ALA A 102 14.99 -19.07 -5.37
CA ALA A 102 16.39 -19.21 -4.99
C ALA A 102 17.08 -17.85 -4.74
N ARG A 103 16.71 -16.82 -5.50
CA ARG A 103 17.27 -15.46 -5.35
C ARG A 103 16.62 -14.66 -4.23
N HIS A 104 15.30 -14.83 -4.06
CA HIS A 104 14.41 -14.05 -3.21
C HIS A 104 13.34 -14.99 -2.64
N SER A 105 13.66 -15.67 -1.55
CA SER A 105 12.75 -16.64 -0.92
C SER A 105 11.38 -16.01 -0.64
N ARG A 106 10.32 -16.74 -0.97
CA ARG A 106 8.93 -16.29 -0.73
C ARG A 106 8.67 -16.05 0.75
N VAL A 107 9.19 -16.94 1.60
CA VAL A 107 9.06 -16.87 3.05
C VAL A 107 9.68 -15.58 3.59
N GLU A 108 10.93 -15.32 3.21
CA GLU A 108 11.67 -14.14 3.62
C GLU A 108 10.99 -12.85 3.13
N TRP A 109 10.56 -12.84 1.85
CA TRP A 109 9.89 -11.69 1.25
C TRP A 109 8.59 -11.33 1.98
N LEU A 110 7.73 -12.32 2.23
CA LEU A 110 6.49 -12.11 2.97
C LEU A 110 6.77 -11.66 4.40
N HIS A 111 7.78 -12.23 5.05
CA HIS A 111 8.19 -11.82 6.38
C HIS A 111 8.59 -10.33 6.42
N MET A 112 9.43 -9.89 5.47
CA MET A 112 9.87 -8.50 5.40
C MET A 112 8.73 -7.51 5.11
N LEU A 113 7.74 -7.90 4.31
CA LEU A 113 6.53 -7.10 4.05
C LEU A 113 5.68 -6.96 5.31
N LEU A 114 5.40 -8.07 6.00
CA LEU A 114 4.58 -8.10 7.20
C LEU A 114 5.22 -7.30 8.35
N GLN A 115 6.53 -7.45 8.56
CA GLN A 115 7.28 -6.66 9.54
C GLN A 115 7.18 -5.14 9.30
N ARG A 116 6.91 -4.73 8.06
CA ARG A 116 6.76 -3.32 7.66
C ARG A 116 5.30 -2.87 7.60
N GLY A 117 4.40 -3.64 8.20
CA GLY A 117 2.98 -3.29 8.31
C GLY A 117 2.18 -3.48 7.02
N ILE A 118 2.71 -4.20 6.02
CA ILE A 118 1.90 -4.56 4.85
C ILE A 118 0.90 -5.64 5.27
N THR A 119 -0.38 -5.28 5.27
CA THR A 119 -1.47 -6.25 5.26
C THR A 119 -1.63 -6.85 3.86
N ILE A 120 -1.95 -8.13 3.78
CA ILE A 120 -2.38 -8.79 2.55
C ILE A 120 -3.83 -9.21 2.76
N GLU A 121 -4.72 -8.50 2.08
CA GLU A 121 -6.16 -8.58 2.30
C GLU A 121 -6.84 -9.58 1.37
N ASP A 122 -6.23 -9.90 0.23
CA ASP A 122 -6.79 -10.83 -0.73
C ASP A 122 -5.68 -11.48 -1.59
N PHE A 123 -6.10 -12.36 -2.50
CA PHE A 123 -5.19 -13.02 -3.43
C PHE A 123 -4.51 -12.06 -4.40
N ASP A 124 -5.16 -10.95 -4.77
CA ASP A 124 -4.61 -9.98 -5.70
C ASP A 124 -3.46 -9.20 -5.06
N ASP A 125 -3.62 -8.74 -3.82
CA ASP A 125 -2.56 -8.18 -3.01
C ASP A 125 -1.39 -9.17 -2.90
N TYR A 126 -1.68 -10.41 -2.51
CA TYR A 126 -0.68 -11.47 -2.39
C TYR A 126 0.15 -11.63 -3.67
N ARG A 127 -0.55 -11.76 -4.80
CA ARG A 127 0.04 -11.89 -6.14
C ARG A 127 0.87 -10.67 -6.50
N ILE A 128 0.32 -9.46 -6.32
CA ILE A 128 0.99 -8.19 -6.66
C ILE A 128 2.28 -8.06 -5.87
N TYR A 129 2.28 -8.36 -4.57
CA TYR A 129 3.48 -8.26 -3.75
C TYR A 129 4.52 -9.34 -4.09
N LEU A 130 4.10 -10.57 -4.39
CA LEU A 130 5.05 -11.61 -4.83
C LEU A 130 5.64 -11.33 -6.20
N SER A 131 4.87 -10.72 -7.12
CA SER A 131 5.38 -10.37 -8.44
C SER A 131 6.53 -9.36 -8.35
N LYS A 132 6.54 -8.50 -7.32
CA LYS A 132 7.64 -7.54 -7.10
C LYS A 132 9.01 -8.16 -6.85
N ARG A 133 9.09 -9.44 -6.45
CA ARG A 133 10.37 -10.17 -6.42
C ARG A 133 11.00 -10.29 -7.80
N HIS A 134 10.18 -10.48 -8.84
CA HIS A 134 10.64 -10.54 -10.22
C HIS A 134 11.13 -9.18 -10.69
N THR A 135 10.41 -8.11 -10.31
CA THR A 135 10.89 -6.74 -10.58
C THR A 135 12.25 -6.50 -9.90
N LEU A 136 12.44 -6.96 -8.67
CA LEU A 136 13.72 -6.83 -7.99
C LEU A 136 14.82 -7.62 -8.70
N ALA A 137 14.59 -8.90 -9.03
CA ALA A 137 15.54 -9.73 -9.77
C ALA A 137 15.92 -9.10 -11.13
N PHE A 138 14.93 -8.57 -11.85
CA PHE A 138 15.18 -7.84 -13.10
C PHE A 138 16.05 -6.61 -12.91
N LEU A 139 15.86 -5.85 -11.82
CA LEU A 139 16.74 -4.72 -11.52
C LEU A 139 18.15 -5.16 -11.10
N GLU A 140 18.29 -6.32 -10.45
CA GLU A 140 19.60 -6.91 -10.13
C GLU A 140 20.35 -7.35 -11.40
N ASP A 141 19.65 -7.97 -12.36
CA ASP A 141 20.22 -8.43 -13.64
C ASP A 141 20.61 -7.29 -14.58
N ASN A 142 20.10 -6.08 -14.34
CA ASN A 142 20.30 -4.92 -15.21
C ASN A 142 20.88 -3.75 -14.39
N PRO A 143 22.18 -3.79 -14.04
CA PRO A 143 22.81 -2.82 -13.13
C PRO A 143 22.73 -1.38 -13.65
N ASP A 144 22.62 -1.17 -14.97
CA ASP A 144 22.43 0.17 -15.53
C ASP A 144 21.07 0.77 -15.14
N LEU A 145 20.03 -0.06 -14.96
CA LEU A 145 18.75 0.39 -14.37
C LEU A 145 18.88 0.82 -12.91
N ARG A 146 19.82 0.21 -12.17
CA ARG A 146 20.14 0.61 -10.78
C ARG A 146 20.84 1.96 -10.78
N LYS A 147 21.84 2.15 -11.66
CA LYS A 147 22.62 3.39 -11.78
C LYS A 147 21.77 4.60 -12.14
N ILE A 148 20.74 4.40 -12.97
CA ILE A 148 19.78 5.46 -13.33
C ILE A 148 18.80 5.75 -12.17
N GLY A 149 18.92 5.03 -11.06
CA GLY A 149 18.20 5.31 -9.83
C GLY A 149 16.71 5.07 -9.97
N PHE A 150 16.31 3.87 -10.43
CA PHE A 150 14.91 3.48 -10.66
C PHE A 150 13.97 4.06 -9.60
N ARG A 151 13.35 5.20 -9.92
CA ARG A 151 12.43 5.99 -9.08
C ARG A 151 12.88 6.16 -7.62
N GLY A 152 14.05 6.76 -7.38
CA GLY A 152 14.45 7.24 -6.04
C GLY A 152 14.85 6.16 -5.04
N MET A 153 15.48 5.08 -5.52
CA MET A 153 16.15 4.10 -4.65
C MET A 153 17.63 4.45 -4.51
N PRO A 154 18.27 4.14 -3.37
CA PRO A 154 19.68 4.44 -3.17
C PRO A 154 20.55 3.67 -4.17
N LEU A 155 21.60 4.34 -4.64
CA LEU A 155 22.72 3.71 -5.32
C LEU A 155 23.56 3.02 -4.25
N THR A 156 23.46 1.70 -4.17
CA THR A 156 24.26 0.87 -3.26
C THR A 156 24.63 -0.41 -3.98
N ASP A 157 25.84 -0.91 -3.79
CA ASP A 157 26.28 -2.21 -4.29
C ASP A 157 25.85 -3.34 -3.34
N ASP A 158 25.52 -3.02 -2.08
CA ASP A 158 24.97 -3.96 -1.12
C ASP A 158 23.56 -4.41 -1.56
N ARG A 159 23.49 -5.67 -1.98
CA ARG A 159 22.27 -6.33 -2.45
C ARG A 159 21.18 -6.37 -1.38
N GLU A 160 21.55 -6.63 -0.13
CA GLU A 160 20.59 -6.71 0.98
C GLU A 160 20.03 -5.32 1.31
N ALA A 161 20.90 -4.31 1.37
CA ALA A 161 20.47 -2.92 1.53
C ALA A 161 19.55 -2.47 0.38
N TYR A 162 19.85 -2.88 -0.87
CA TYR A 162 19.01 -2.58 -2.03
C TYR A 162 17.64 -3.24 -1.94
N LYS A 163 17.57 -4.52 -1.55
CA LYS A 163 16.31 -5.26 -1.31
C LYS A 163 15.46 -4.58 -0.24
N VAL A 164 16.05 -4.21 0.90
CA VAL A 164 15.38 -3.48 1.98
C VAL A 164 14.83 -2.14 1.48
N ALA A 165 15.63 -1.35 0.75
CA ALA A 165 15.20 -0.07 0.21
C ALA A 165 14.05 -0.23 -0.80
N TYR A 166 14.09 -1.28 -1.62
CA TYR A 166 13.02 -1.62 -2.55
C TYR A 166 11.71 -1.94 -1.82
N ILE A 167 11.75 -2.77 -0.78
CA ILE A 167 10.56 -3.08 0.03
C ILE A 167 10.03 -1.84 0.75
N ASN A 168 10.89 -1.04 1.38
CA ASN A 168 10.49 0.23 2.01
C ASN A 168 9.75 1.15 1.04
N LYS A 169 10.20 1.19 -0.23
CA LYS A 169 9.53 1.95 -1.28
C LYS A 169 8.17 1.37 -1.67
N LEU A 170 8.00 0.05 -1.72
CA LEU A 170 6.68 -0.57 -1.91
C LEU A 170 5.74 -0.17 -0.78
N VAL A 171 6.23 -0.22 0.47
CA VAL A 171 5.45 0.12 1.66
C VAL A 171 5.06 1.59 1.66
N LYS A 172 5.99 2.49 1.35
CA LYS A 172 5.70 3.93 1.21
C LYS A 172 4.63 4.19 0.15
N LYS A 173 4.68 3.50 -1.00
CA LYS A 173 3.67 3.64 -2.06
C LYS A 173 2.29 3.14 -1.63
N LYS A 174 2.21 2.01 -0.90
CA LYS A 174 0.94 1.49 -0.36
C LYS A 174 0.29 2.55 0.54
N HIS A 175 1.01 2.98 1.57
CA HIS A 175 0.52 3.98 2.52
C HIS A 175 0.18 5.32 1.84
N GLN A 176 0.96 5.77 0.84
CA GLN A 176 0.63 6.98 0.10
C GLN A 176 -0.72 6.86 -0.66
N LYS A 177 -1.01 5.69 -1.23
CA LYS A 177 -2.30 5.42 -1.88
C LYS A 177 -3.44 5.46 -0.84
N GLU A 178 -3.25 4.82 0.31
CA GLU A 178 -4.24 4.79 1.40
C GLU A 178 -4.51 6.20 1.94
N VAL A 179 -3.47 7.00 2.19
CA VAL A 179 -3.59 8.40 2.59
C VAL A 179 -4.39 9.18 1.55
N ARG A 180 -4.08 9.02 0.25
CA ARG A 180 -4.81 9.72 -0.82
C ARG A 180 -6.29 9.35 -0.85
N GLU A 181 -6.63 8.08 -0.68
CA GLU A 181 -8.02 7.63 -0.63
C GLU A 181 -8.74 8.12 0.63
N ALA A 182 -8.07 8.09 1.79
CA ALA A 182 -8.58 8.68 3.02
C ALA A 182 -8.83 10.18 2.88
N SER A 183 -7.93 10.93 2.24
CA SER A 183 -8.13 12.36 1.96
C SER A 183 -9.36 12.62 1.09
N LYS A 184 -9.58 11.80 0.05
CA LYS A 184 -10.80 11.90 -0.79
C LYS A 184 -12.07 11.62 0.02
N ARG A 185 -12.05 10.67 0.95
CA ARG A 185 -13.18 10.37 1.83
C ARG A 185 -13.47 11.54 2.77
N ILE A 186 -12.42 12.15 3.34
CA ILE A 186 -12.55 13.34 4.20
C ILE A 186 -13.22 14.49 3.44
N GLU A 187 -12.81 14.78 2.20
CA GLU A 187 -13.46 15.85 1.42
C GLU A 187 -14.95 15.58 1.18
N ARG A 188 -15.34 14.35 0.83
CA ARG A 188 -16.77 14.01 0.68
C ARG A 188 -17.54 14.18 1.99
N ILE A 189 -16.95 13.79 3.12
CA ILE A 189 -17.55 13.95 4.44
C ILE A 189 -17.73 15.43 4.78
N LYS A 190 -16.75 16.29 4.49
CA LYS A 190 -16.87 17.74 4.69
C LYS A 190 -18.04 18.32 3.91
N GLU A 191 -18.19 17.97 2.64
CA GLU A 191 -19.32 18.42 1.83
C GLU A 191 -20.68 17.94 2.39
N GLN A 192 -20.73 16.74 2.97
CA GLN A 192 -21.93 16.20 3.61
C GLN A 192 -22.28 16.96 4.90
N ILE A 193 -21.28 17.30 5.71
CA ILE A 193 -21.45 18.14 6.90
C ILE A 193 -22.01 19.50 6.49
N GLU A 194 -21.39 20.19 5.53
CA GLU A 194 -21.84 21.51 5.08
C GLU A 194 -23.29 21.48 4.56
N ARG A 195 -23.65 20.44 3.80
CA ARG A 195 -25.03 20.23 3.33
C ARG A 195 -26.01 20.04 4.49
N SER A 196 -25.63 19.23 5.48
CA SER A 196 -26.46 18.94 6.65
C SER A 196 -26.63 20.17 7.54
N GLU A 197 -25.59 20.97 7.73
CA GLU A 197 -25.65 22.24 8.45
C GLU A 197 -26.62 23.22 7.79
N LYS A 198 -26.55 23.39 6.46
CA LYS A 198 -27.51 24.22 5.71
C LYS A 198 -28.95 23.72 5.85
N GLN A 199 -29.16 22.40 5.87
CA GLN A 199 -30.50 21.83 6.09
C GLN A 199 -30.98 22.07 7.52
N LEU A 200 -30.10 21.94 8.51
CA LEU A 200 -30.41 22.19 9.91
C LEU A 200 -30.80 23.66 10.14
N GLU A 201 -30.07 24.58 9.53
CA GLU A 201 -30.38 26.02 9.57
C GLU A 201 -31.77 26.30 8.98
N ARG A 202 -32.11 25.70 7.84
CA ARG A 202 -33.43 25.82 7.21
C ARG A 202 -34.55 25.21 8.07
N ALA A 203 -34.34 24.01 8.60
CA ALA A 203 -35.31 23.33 9.45
C ALA A 203 -35.59 24.11 10.74
N ASN A 204 -34.53 24.70 11.32
CA ASN A 204 -34.64 25.55 12.49
C ASN A 204 -35.40 26.85 12.17
N LYS A 205 -35.12 27.51 11.04
CA LYS A 205 -35.91 28.68 10.58
C LYS A 205 -37.38 28.35 10.35
N GLN A 206 -37.67 27.14 9.87
CA GLN A 206 -39.04 26.66 9.62
C GLN A 206 -39.73 26.08 10.86
N SER A 207 -39.07 26.06 12.03
CA SER A 207 -39.57 25.43 13.26
C SER A 207 -40.12 24.02 13.03
N ASN A 208 -39.46 23.21 12.20
CA ASN A 208 -39.88 21.84 11.91
C ASN A 208 -39.08 20.84 12.78
N PRO A 209 -39.63 20.38 13.92
CA PRO A 209 -38.90 19.57 14.88
C PRO A 209 -38.53 18.18 14.34
N GLN A 210 -39.39 17.56 13.53
CA GLN A 210 -39.11 16.24 12.93
C GLN A 210 -37.94 16.30 11.94
N ARG A 211 -37.88 17.35 11.10
CA ARG A 211 -36.75 17.56 10.20
C ARG A 211 -35.47 17.86 10.97
N LEU A 212 -35.57 18.60 12.07
CA LEU A 212 -34.42 18.92 12.92
C LEU A 212 -33.82 17.65 13.55
N THR A 213 -34.66 16.77 14.11
CA THR A 213 -34.19 15.48 14.65
C THR A 213 -33.57 14.60 13.58
N HIS A 214 -34.15 14.56 12.37
CA HIS A 214 -33.61 13.75 11.28
C HIS A 214 -32.21 14.23 10.86
N VAL A 215 -32.02 15.53 10.68
CA VAL A 215 -30.72 16.10 10.28
C VAL A 215 -29.68 15.93 11.38
N GLN A 216 -30.06 15.99 12.66
CA GLN A 216 -29.15 15.70 13.78
C GLN A 216 -28.63 14.26 13.74
N VAL A 217 -29.50 13.28 13.54
CA VAL A 217 -29.09 11.87 13.42
C VAL A 217 -28.18 11.65 12.20
N GLN A 218 -28.42 12.37 11.09
CA GLN A 218 -27.51 12.32 9.94
C GLN A 218 -26.12 12.89 10.27
N LEU A 219 -26.04 14.02 10.98
CA LEU A 219 -24.78 14.61 11.42
C LEU A 219 -23.99 13.65 12.33
N GLU A 220 -24.64 13.04 13.33
CA GLU A 220 -23.98 12.06 14.20
C GLU A 220 -23.40 10.87 13.42
N ARG A 221 -24.11 10.39 12.39
CA ARG A 221 -23.62 9.32 11.52
C ARG A 221 -22.37 9.76 10.74
N VAL A 222 -22.38 10.98 10.20
CA VAL A 222 -21.24 11.53 9.45
C VAL A 222 -20.03 11.78 10.36
N GLU A 223 -20.26 12.23 11.59
CA GLU A 223 -19.21 12.39 12.61
C GLU A 223 -18.56 11.05 12.96
N LYS A 224 -19.35 9.98 13.11
CA LYS A 224 -18.81 8.64 13.33
C LYS A 224 -17.91 8.19 12.17
N GLN A 225 -18.34 8.41 10.93
CA GLN A 225 -17.52 8.09 9.75
C GLN A 225 -16.20 8.86 9.73
N LEU A 226 -16.20 10.12 10.15
CA LEU A 226 -14.99 10.93 10.25
C LEU A 226 -14.01 10.35 11.28
N GLU A 227 -14.52 9.88 12.42
CA GLU A 227 -13.70 9.28 13.47
C GLU A 227 -13.08 7.97 13.01
N ASP A 228 -13.82 7.13 12.28
CA ASP A 228 -13.29 5.90 11.70
C ASP A 228 -12.12 6.17 10.74
N VAL A 229 -12.26 7.20 9.88
CA VAL A 229 -11.18 7.59 8.94
C VAL A 229 -9.96 8.15 9.69
N ARG A 230 -10.14 8.88 10.79
CA ARG A 230 -9.02 9.33 11.63
C ARG A 230 -8.27 8.16 12.26
N GLY A 231 -9.00 7.15 12.75
CA GLY A 231 -8.41 5.92 13.26
C GLY A 231 -7.57 5.20 12.21
N GLN A 232 -8.04 5.16 10.95
CA GLN A 232 -7.28 4.60 9.83
C GLN A 232 -5.98 5.37 9.57
N LEU A 233 -6.05 6.71 9.51
CA LEU A 233 -4.88 7.56 9.28
C LEU A 233 -3.83 7.43 10.39
N LYS A 234 -4.25 7.30 11.65
CA LYS A 234 -3.33 7.09 12.76
C LYS A 234 -2.54 5.80 12.62
N ARG A 235 -3.19 4.69 12.26
CA ARG A 235 -2.52 3.40 12.01
C ARG A 235 -1.51 3.48 10.87
N ILE A 236 -1.86 4.18 9.79
CA ILE A 236 -0.95 4.43 8.66
C ILE A 236 0.28 5.22 9.12
N GLN A 237 0.10 6.24 9.95
CA GLN A 237 1.20 7.02 10.48
C GLN A 237 2.14 6.17 11.35
N GLU A 238 1.59 5.35 12.25
CA GLU A 238 2.36 4.42 13.08
C GLU A 238 3.19 3.45 12.21
N ALA A 239 2.59 2.86 11.17
CA ALA A 239 3.28 1.98 10.23
C ALA A 239 4.41 2.69 9.45
N LEU A 240 4.22 3.95 9.09
CA LEU A 240 5.25 4.76 8.42
C LEU A 240 6.41 5.14 9.36
N GLU A 241 6.16 5.33 10.66
CA GLU A 241 7.23 5.58 11.63
C GLU A 241 8.11 4.34 11.83
N HIS A 242 7.52 3.14 11.87
CA HIS A 242 8.27 1.87 11.94
C HIS A 242 9.22 1.65 10.74
N LEU A 243 8.96 2.26 9.58
CA LEU A 243 9.90 2.20 8.45
C LEU A 243 11.22 2.94 8.69
N LYS A 244 11.26 3.86 9.66
CA LYS A 244 12.48 4.60 10.02
C LYS A 244 13.39 3.79 10.94
N GLU A 245 12.86 2.75 11.58
CA GLU A 245 13.62 1.89 12.47
C GLU A 245 14.50 0.94 11.63
N PRO A 246 15.79 0.80 11.96
CA PRO A 246 16.65 -0.18 11.31
C PRO A 246 16.12 -1.59 11.63
N MET A 247 16.19 -2.51 10.67
CA MET A 247 15.79 -3.88 10.93
C MET A 247 16.60 -4.45 12.10
N PRO A 248 15.97 -5.15 13.05
CA PRO A 248 16.73 -5.96 13.98
C PRO A 248 17.59 -6.97 13.20
N PRO A 249 18.80 -7.30 13.68
CA PRO A 249 19.64 -8.31 13.06
C PRO A 249 18.84 -9.59 12.84
N GLN A 250 18.83 -10.10 11.61
CA GLN A 250 18.17 -11.38 11.32
C GLN A 250 18.93 -12.50 12.04
N GLU A 251 18.38 -13.01 13.15
CA GLU A 251 18.74 -14.33 13.66
C GLU A 251 18.16 -15.36 12.70
N LEU A 252 18.94 -15.72 11.68
CA LEU A 252 18.66 -16.89 10.85
C LEU A 252 18.81 -18.12 11.75
N THR A 253 17.69 -18.64 12.27
CA THR A 253 17.68 -19.98 12.84
C THR A 253 18.19 -20.95 11.77
N PRO A 254 19.28 -21.70 12.02
CA PRO A 254 19.83 -22.63 11.04
C PRO A 254 18.76 -23.65 10.63
N PRO A 255 18.72 -24.07 9.35
CA PRO A 255 17.79 -25.10 8.92
C PRO A 255 18.04 -26.37 9.73
N GLU A 256 16.99 -26.90 10.35
CA GLU A 256 16.98 -28.20 10.99
C GLU A 256 17.54 -29.22 9.99
N LYS A 257 18.68 -29.84 10.34
CA LYS A 257 19.23 -30.93 9.53
C LYS A 257 18.17 -32.02 9.40
N PRO A 258 17.95 -32.57 8.20
CA PRO A 258 17.05 -33.70 8.05
C PRO A 258 17.56 -34.83 8.94
N LYS A 259 16.67 -35.37 9.78
CA LYS A 259 16.92 -36.61 10.50
C LYS A 259 17.15 -37.69 9.45
N GLN A 260 18.38 -38.18 9.37
CA GLN A 260 18.75 -39.38 8.63
C GLN A 260 18.16 -40.61 9.33
#